data_AF-C0E985-F1
#
_entry.id   AF-C0E985-F1
#
_cell.length_a   1.000
_cell.length_b   1.000
_cell.length_c   1.000
_cell.angle_alpha   90.00
_cell.angle_beta   90.00
_cell.angle_gamma   90.00
#
_symmetry.space_group_name_H-M   'P 1'
#
loop_
_entity.id
_entity.type
_entity.pdbx_description
1 polymer ?
#
loop_
_entity_poly.entity_id
_entity_poly.type
_entity_poly.pdbx_seq_one_letter_code
_entity_poly.pdbx_strand_id
1 'polypeptide(L)'
;MKIKTNFPHFCLHLFFEPTIIKLDVSIRLPQERRSKEMKRSVLAALLAFIIACGTLAGTSSIVLADTTKAGATPTDLTDVPTPLQQSIAYALEFKKTPDYENLIPSVRQLFDDTLAKAQAMEADPNASAVDKALMAVELSTVCNMLDFVKGDKTELQAYYDEVKDLDLDLYVDGKEKDDFIAALQNAFDVLESEESIQKDVDDAKTALEAARDALIEKQQEVDKSALQEAIRDAEAVDLNDYISTGQDAFTDALADAKEIFENPDATQQQVNDATEALKAAQSDLIQKADKTDLEEAIQNAEKIDTDDFTSTGKQEFIDKLEAAKE
;
A
#
# COMPACT_ATOMS: atom_id res chain seq x y z
N MET A 1 49.73 -37.95 19.88
CA MET A 1 48.32 -38.19 20.27
C MET A 1 47.45 -38.09 19.03
N LYS A 2 46.56 -39.06 18.75
CA LYS A 2 45.65 -39.00 17.60
C LYS A 2 44.29 -38.51 18.08
N ILE A 3 43.87 -37.33 17.63
CA ILE A 3 42.52 -36.82 17.88
C ILE A 3 41.78 -36.92 16.55
N LYS A 4 40.66 -37.64 16.56
CA LYS A 4 39.79 -37.80 15.39
C LYS A 4 38.42 -37.26 15.77
N THR A 5 38.08 -36.09 15.26
CA THR A 5 36.75 -35.49 15.42
C THR A 5 36.00 -35.64 14.11
N ASN A 6 34.89 -36.36 14.16
CA ASN A 6 34.06 -36.66 13.00
C ASN A 6 32.87 -35.70 13.02
N PHE A 7 32.82 -34.77 12.08
CA PHE A 7 31.64 -33.93 11.83
C PHE A 7 30.97 -34.42 10.55
N PRO A 8 29.64 -34.26 10.39
CA PRO A 8 28.85 -34.92 9.35
C PRO A 8 29.28 -34.60 7.89
N HIS A 9 30.14 -33.60 7.68
CA HIS A 9 30.63 -33.20 6.35
C HIS A 9 32.17 -33.07 6.24
N PHE A 10 32.94 -33.43 7.28
CA PHE A 10 34.40 -33.24 7.30
C PHE A 10 35.12 -34.34 8.09
N CYS A 11 36.29 -34.75 7.59
CA CYS A 11 37.22 -35.66 8.29
C CYS A 11 38.53 -34.91 8.53
N LEU A 12 38.85 -34.61 9.78
CA LEU A 12 40.11 -33.95 10.17
C LEU A 12 41.06 -34.99 10.77
N HIS A 13 42.28 -35.08 10.23
CA HIS A 13 43.34 -35.95 10.77
C HIS A 13 44.53 -35.11 11.24
N LEU A 14 44.76 -35.11 12.56
CA LEU A 14 45.89 -34.44 13.21
C LEU A 14 46.95 -35.47 13.62
N PHE A 15 48.18 -35.32 13.12
CA PHE A 15 49.36 -36.09 13.53
C PHE A 15 50.35 -35.20 14.28
N PHE A 16 50.74 -35.63 15.47
CA PHE A 16 51.75 -34.97 16.30
C PHE A 16 53.03 -35.83 16.33
N GLU A 17 54.09 -35.31 15.70
CA GLU A 17 55.49 -35.74 15.90
C GLU A 17 56.22 -34.72 16.79
N PRO A 18 57.29 -35.11 17.51
CA PRO A 18 57.89 -34.30 18.58
C PRO A 18 58.55 -32.98 18.12
N THR A 19 58.58 -32.67 16.82
CA THR A 19 59.22 -31.44 16.30
C THR A 19 58.49 -30.78 15.13
N ILE A 20 57.47 -31.40 14.54
CA ILE A 20 56.72 -30.84 13.40
C ILE A 20 55.24 -31.24 13.50
N ILE A 21 54.34 -30.27 13.40
CA ILE A 21 52.89 -30.51 13.25
C ILE A 21 52.61 -30.62 11.74
N LYS A 22 52.22 -31.81 11.27
CA LYS A 22 51.71 -32.01 9.91
C LYS A 22 50.19 -32.05 9.94
N LEU A 23 49.56 -31.10 9.25
CA LEU A 23 48.12 -31.03 9.08
C LEU A 23 47.75 -31.45 7.66
N ASP A 24 46.99 -32.53 7.53
CA ASP A 24 46.49 -33.02 6.24
C ASP A 24 44.96 -32.87 6.22
N VAL A 25 44.44 -32.01 5.33
CA VAL A 25 43.02 -31.64 5.26
C VAL A 25 42.46 -32.06 3.90
N SER A 26 41.64 -33.11 3.89
CA SER A 26 40.91 -33.56 2.70
C SER A 26 39.47 -33.06 2.73
N ILE A 27 39.12 -32.16 1.79
CA ILE A 27 37.79 -31.56 1.66
C ILE A 27 37.04 -32.23 0.50
N ARG A 28 35.86 -32.82 0.77
CA ARG A 28 34.97 -33.35 -0.27
C ARG A 28 33.64 -32.59 -0.24
N LEU A 29 33.46 -31.62 -1.11
CA LEU A 29 32.23 -30.83 -1.21
C LEU A 29 31.18 -31.54 -2.09
N PRO A 30 29.91 -31.65 -1.66
CA PRO A 30 28.82 -32.12 -2.53
C PRO A 30 28.47 -31.06 -3.59
N GLN A 31 28.08 -31.52 -4.78
CA GLN A 31 28.02 -30.71 -6.02
C GLN A 31 27.00 -29.55 -6.01
N GLU A 32 25.99 -29.54 -5.12
CA GLU A 32 24.79 -28.70 -5.27
C GLU A 32 24.76 -27.36 -4.52
N ARG A 33 25.79 -26.97 -3.76
CA ARG A 33 25.87 -25.60 -3.20
C ARG A 33 27.17 -24.90 -3.58
N ARG A 34 27.21 -24.33 -4.79
CA ARG A 34 28.32 -23.49 -5.30
C ARG A 34 27.89 -22.02 -5.47
N SER A 35 27.45 -21.32 -4.43
CA SER A 35 27.53 -19.85 -4.49
C SER A 35 28.99 -19.43 -4.27
N LYS A 36 29.48 -18.43 -5.01
CA LYS A 36 30.85 -17.90 -4.88
C LYS A 36 31.12 -17.39 -3.45
N GLU A 37 30.09 -16.88 -2.79
CA GLU A 37 30.16 -16.34 -1.42
C GLU A 37 30.33 -17.44 -0.37
N MET A 38 29.63 -18.57 -0.50
CA MET A 38 29.79 -19.66 0.47
C MET A 38 31.19 -20.29 0.38
N LYS A 39 31.79 -20.32 -0.82
CA LYS A 39 33.19 -20.76 -1.00
C LYS A 39 34.19 -19.80 -0.35
N ARG A 40 33.95 -18.49 -0.43
CA ARG A 40 34.80 -17.46 0.20
C ARG A 40 34.65 -17.47 1.72
N SER A 41 33.43 -17.61 2.21
CA SER A 41 33.12 -17.65 3.64
C SER A 41 33.67 -18.90 4.33
N VAL A 42 33.55 -20.08 3.69
CA VAL A 42 34.16 -21.33 4.20
C VAL A 42 35.68 -21.30 4.15
N LEU A 43 36.28 -20.70 3.11
CA LEU A 43 37.74 -20.56 3.01
C LEU A 43 38.29 -19.56 4.03
N ALA A 44 37.60 -18.44 4.26
CA ALA A 44 37.95 -17.45 5.27
C ALA A 44 37.81 -18.00 6.70
N ALA A 45 36.73 -18.75 6.98
CA ALA A 45 36.54 -19.42 8.26
C ALA A 45 37.61 -20.52 8.50
N LEU A 46 38.02 -21.26 7.46
CA LEU A 46 39.14 -22.20 7.54
C LEU A 46 40.47 -21.50 7.80
N LEU A 47 40.73 -20.37 7.13
CA LEU A 47 41.95 -19.60 7.30
C LEU A 47 42.03 -19.00 8.72
N ALA A 48 40.92 -18.44 9.21
CA ALA A 48 40.82 -17.92 10.57
C ALA A 48 40.98 -19.01 11.64
N PHE A 49 40.41 -20.20 11.42
CA PHE A 49 40.55 -21.34 12.32
C PHE A 49 41.98 -21.92 12.34
N ILE A 50 42.66 -21.97 11.18
CA ILE A 50 44.06 -22.41 11.07
C ILE A 50 45.01 -21.41 11.77
N ILE A 51 44.76 -20.10 11.63
CA ILE A 51 45.55 -19.05 12.28
C ILE A 51 45.32 -19.06 13.80
N ALA A 52 44.07 -19.23 14.26
CA ALA A 52 43.73 -19.33 15.68
C ALA A 52 44.30 -20.60 16.35
N CYS A 53 44.46 -21.70 15.60
CA CYS A 53 45.02 -22.95 16.13
C CYS A 53 46.56 -22.92 16.19
N GLY A 54 47.23 -22.18 15.30
CA GLY A 54 48.69 -22.01 15.32
C GLY A 54 49.20 -21.11 16.46
N THR A 55 48.40 -20.13 16.90
CA THR A 55 48.78 -19.18 17.97
C THR A 55 48.69 -19.77 19.38
N LEU A 56 47.86 -20.80 19.63
CA LEU A 56 47.89 -21.54 20.91
C LEU A 56 49.19 -22.33 21.13
N ALA A 57 49.94 -22.63 20.07
CA ALA A 57 51.16 -23.46 20.12
C ALA A 57 52.47 -22.65 20.13
N GLY A 58 52.42 -21.31 20.15
CA GLY A 58 53.61 -20.46 20.34
C GLY A 58 54.70 -20.59 19.26
N THR A 59 54.36 -21.02 18.04
CA THR A 59 55.33 -21.09 16.93
C THR A 59 55.05 -20.01 15.89
N SER A 60 56.00 -19.10 15.71
CA SER A 60 55.87 -17.89 14.89
C SER A 60 55.98 -18.12 13.38
N SER A 61 55.77 -19.33 12.87
CA SER A 61 55.88 -19.60 11.43
C SER A 61 55.03 -20.78 11.00
N ILE A 62 53.90 -20.51 10.33
CA ILE A 62 53.13 -21.53 9.61
C ILE A 62 53.58 -21.51 8.15
N VAL A 63 54.21 -22.61 7.71
CA VAL A 63 54.55 -22.81 6.29
C VAL A 63 53.41 -23.59 5.64
N LEU A 64 52.63 -22.94 4.78
CA LEU A 64 51.72 -23.62 3.86
C LEU A 64 52.51 -24.06 2.62
N ALA A 65 52.91 -25.33 2.56
CA ALA A 65 53.51 -25.91 1.37
C ALA A 65 52.45 -26.69 0.58
N ASP A 66 52.22 -26.31 -0.68
CA ASP A 66 51.58 -27.18 -1.67
C ASP A 66 52.54 -28.34 -1.96
N THR A 67 52.21 -29.53 -1.44
CA THR A 67 53.07 -30.72 -1.53
C THR A 67 53.06 -31.37 -2.92
N THR A 68 52.42 -30.77 -3.92
CA THR A 68 52.39 -31.34 -5.28
C THR A 68 53.58 -30.97 -6.15
N LYS A 69 54.49 -30.08 -5.72
CA LYS A 69 55.61 -29.62 -6.57
C LYS A 69 56.97 -29.68 -5.86
N ALA A 70 57.62 -30.84 -5.96
CA ALA A 70 59.02 -31.01 -5.59
C ALA A 70 59.92 -30.20 -6.54
N GLY A 71 60.56 -29.14 -6.04
CA GLY A 71 61.58 -28.38 -6.77
C GLY A 71 61.48 -26.84 -6.74
N ALA A 72 60.59 -26.24 -5.95
CA ALA A 72 60.59 -24.79 -5.77
C ALA A 72 61.70 -24.39 -4.79
N THR A 73 62.65 -23.57 -5.24
CA THR A 73 63.57 -22.82 -4.37
C THR A 73 62.77 -21.97 -3.37
N PRO A 74 63.29 -21.71 -2.16
CA PRO A 74 62.58 -20.91 -1.18
C PRO A 74 62.41 -19.50 -1.73
N THR A 75 61.20 -19.18 -2.20
CA THR A 75 60.80 -17.81 -2.52
C THR A 75 60.86 -17.02 -1.21
N ASP A 76 61.56 -15.90 -1.23
CA ASP A 76 61.60 -14.94 -0.13
C ASP A 76 60.16 -14.56 0.26
N LEU A 77 59.72 -14.99 1.44
CA LEU A 77 58.35 -14.80 1.95
C LEU A 77 58.13 -13.38 2.52
N THR A 78 59.10 -12.48 2.40
CA THR A 78 59.02 -11.10 2.91
C THR A 78 58.13 -10.18 2.07
N ASP A 79 57.67 -10.63 0.89
CA ASP A 79 56.95 -9.80 -0.09
C ASP A 79 55.43 -10.14 -0.22
N VAL A 80 54.89 -11.00 0.66
CA VAL A 80 53.44 -11.33 0.65
C VAL A 80 52.68 -10.32 1.53
N PRO A 81 51.70 -9.56 0.98
CA PRO A 81 50.95 -8.58 1.76
C PRO A 81 50.22 -9.24 2.95
N THR A 82 50.32 -8.64 4.13
CA THR A 82 49.60 -9.11 5.33
C THR A 82 48.09 -9.01 5.15
N PRO A 83 47.27 -9.74 5.92
CA PRO A 83 45.81 -9.61 5.85
C PRO A 83 45.32 -8.16 6.02
N LEU A 84 45.96 -7.39 6.91
CA LEU A 84 45.64 -5.97 7.12
C LEU A 84 45.99 -5.13 5.87
N GLN A 85 47.17 -5.34 5.28
CA GLN A 85 47.57 -4.66 4.05
C GLN A 85 46.64 -5.00 2.88
N GLN A 86 46.20 -6.24 2.76
CA GLN A 86 45.22 -6.67 1.74
C GLN A 86 43.88 -5.98 1.92
N SER A 87 43.34 -5.94 3.15
CA SER A 87 42.08 -5.27 3.46
C SER A 87 42.17 -3.75 3.22
N ILE A 88 43.28 -3.10 3.61
CA ILE A 88 43.52 -1.68 3.32
C ILE A 88 43.58 -1.43 1.81
N ALA A 89 44.30 -2.25 1.07
CA ALA A 89 44.42 -2.11 -0.39
C ALA A 89 43.04 -2.25 -1.07
N TYR A 90 42.25 -3.26 -0.69
CA TYR A 90 40.89 -3.43 -1.18
C TYR A 90 40.02 -2.20 -0.87
N ALA A 91 40.03 -1.72 0.38
CA ALA A 91 39.26 -0.57 0.80
C ALA A 91 39.64 0.70 0.02
N LEU A 92 40.93 0.95 -0.19
CA LEU A 92 41.41 2.08 -0.99
C LEU A 92 41.02 1.98 -2.47
N GLU A 93 41.01 0.78 -3.05
CA GLU A 93 40.50 0.58 -4.41
C GLU A 93 38.98 0.79 -4.49
N PHE A 94 38.23 0.31 -3.49
CA PHE A 94 36.79 0.53 -3.41
C PHE A 94 36.42 2.03 -3.33
N LYS A 95 37.17 2.85 -2.57
CA LYS A 95 36.96 4.31 -2.53
C LYS A 95 37.05 5.01 -3.89
N LYS A 96 37.68 4.39 -4.88
CA LYS A 96 37.81 4.95 -6.24
C LYS A 96 36.63 4.59 -7.13
N THR A 97 35.76 3.67 -6.71
CA THR A 97 34.60 3.27 -7.50
C THR A 97 33.43 4.24 -7.27
N PRO A 98 32.51 4.39 -8.25
CA PRO A 98 31.29 5.16 -8.04
C PRO A 98 30.41 4.62 -6.90
N ASP A 99 30.51 3.32 -6.60
CA ASP A 99 29.71 2.65 -5.57
C ASP A 99 29.97 3.22 -4.16
N TYR A 100 31.19 3.71 -3.89
CA TYR A 100 31.51 4.36 -2.62
C TYR A 100 30.67 5.62 -2.39
N GLU A 101 30.42 6.41 -3.43
CA GLU A 101 29.56 7.60 -3.37
C GLU A 101 28.06 7.25 -3.28
N ASN A 102 27.71 6.00 -3.59
CA ASN A 102 26.35 5.50 -3.45
C ASN A 102 26.06 4.88 -2.08
N LEU A 103 27.07 4.63 -1.24
CA LEU A 103 26.85 4.18 0.14
C LEU A 103 25.99 5.18 0.93
N ILE A 104 25.16 4.67 1.83
CA ILE A 104 24.49 5.53 2.82
C ILE A 104 25.52 6.24 3.71
N PRO A 105 25.24 7.47 4.19
CA PRO A 105 26.22 8.27 4.92
C PRO A 105 26.81 7.57 6.14
N SER A 106 25.97 6.90 6.94
CA SER A 106 26.42 6.15 8.13
C SER A 106 27.45 5.06 7.82
N VAL A 107 27.23 4.28 6.75
CA VAL A 107 28.13 3.20 6.32
C VAL A 107 29.43 3.76 5.76
N ARG A 108 29.34 4.84 4.99
CA ARG A 108 30.52 5.53 4.44
C ARG A 108 31.41 6.07 5.55
N GLN A 109 30.83 6.72 6.55
CA GLN A 109 31.55 7.25 7.70
C GLN A 109 32.24 6.12 8.47
N LEU A 110 31.52 5.03 8.76
CA LEU A 110 32.08 3.86 9.44
C LEU A 110 33.24 3.23 8.65
N PHE A 111 33.11 3.15 7.33
CA PHE A 111 34.15 2.67 6.43
C PHE A 111 35.40 3.55 6.49
N ASP A 112 35.25 4.87 6.39
CA ASP A 112 36.37 5.81 6.42
C ASP A 112 37.09 5.81 7.77
N ASP A 113 36.34 5.81 8.87
CA ASP A 113 36.90 5.77 10.22
C ASP A 113 37.68 4.47 10.47
N THR A 114 37.17 3.34 9.97
CA THR A 114 37.80 2.03 10.14
C THR A 114 39.05 1.90 9.26
N LEU A 115 39.00 2.40 8.03
CA LEU A 115 40.15 2.46 7.15
C LEU A 115 41.26 3.36 7.72
N ALA A 116 40.92 4.53 8.28
CA ALA A 116 41.89 5.41 8.91
C ALA A 116 42.57 4.75 10.11
N LYS A 117 41.80 4.04 10.96
CA LYS A 117 42.36 3.23 12.07
C LYS A 117 43.27 2.12 11.57
N ALA A 118 42.88 1.42 10.52
CA ALA A 118 43.68 0.37 9.90
C ALA A 118 45.02 0.90 9.36
N GLN A 119 45.01 2.04 8.67
CA GLN A 119 46.22 2.68 8.16
C GLN A 119 47.13 3.16 9.30
N ALA A 120 46.57 3.76 10.35
CA ALA A 120 47.33 4.19 11.52
C ALA A 120 47.99 3.01 12.25
N MET A 121 47.26 1.91 12.42
CA MET A 121 47.79 0.69 13.04
C MET A 121 48.86 0.02 12.17
N GLU A 122 48.73 0.09 10.85
CA GLU A 122 49.73 -0.47 9.96
C GLU A 122 51.05 0.31 9.98
N ALA A 123 50.97 1.64 10.13
CA ALA A 123 52.12 2.53 10.27
C ALA A 123 52.80 2.48 11.64
N ASP A 124 52.14 1.96 12.68
CA ASP A 124 52.71 1.87 14.04
C ASP A 124 53.72 0.72 14.16
N PRO A 125 55.02 1.00 14.42
CA PRO A 125 56.03 -0.05 14.61
C PRO A 125 55.84 -0.87 15.88
N ASN A 126 55.02 -0.41 16.83
CA ASN A 126 54.75 -1.09 18.10
C ASN A 126 53.47 -1.95 18.08
N ALA A 127 52.65 -1.84 17.03
CA ALA A 127 51.41 -2.60 16.93
C ALA A 127 51.69 -4.10 16.85
N SER A 128 51.01 -4.90 17.68
CA SER A 128 51.22 -6.34 17.72
C SER A 128 50.62 -7.02 16.48
N ALA A 129 51.16 -8.18 16.11
CA ALA A 129 50.60 -9.00 15.02
C ALA A 129 49.14 -9.41 15.28
N VAL A 130 48.75 -9.54 16.55
CA VAL A 130 47.38 -9.87 16.95
C VAL A 130 46.45 -8.69 16.73
N ASP A 131 46.85 -7.48 17.13
CA ASP A 131 46.05 -6.26 16.93
C ASP A 131 45.83 -5.99 15.44
N LYS A 132 46.89 -6.16 14.63
CA LYS A 132 46.79 -6.03 13.17
C LYS A 132 45.84 -7.06 12.54
N ALA A 133 45.86 -8.30 13.03
CA ALA A 133 44.93 -9.33 12.56
C ALA A 133 43.47 -9.01 12.96
N LEU A 134 43.24 -8.47 14.16
CA LEU A 134 41.90 -8.04 14.59
C LEU A 134 41.39 -6.86 13.76
N MET A 135 42.24 -5.86 13.52
CA MET A 135 41.89 -4.71 12.68
C MET A 135 41.56 -5.12 11.24
N ALA A 136 42.23 -6.14 10.71
CA ALA A 136 41.89 -6.70 9.39
C ALA A 136 40.47 -7.30 9.37
N VAL A 137 40.03 -7.92 10.46
CA VAL A 137 38.67 -8.46 10.62
C VAL A 137 37.64 -7.34 10.77
N GLU A 138 37.95 -6.30 11.54
CA GLU A 138 37.08 -5.12 11.70
C GLU A 138 36.84 -4.44 10.34
N LEU A 139 37.91 -4.14 9.60
CA LEU A 139 37.80 -3.55 8.26
C LEU A 139 37.05 -4.46 7.29
N SER A 140 37.29 -5.78 7.35
CA SER A 140 36.54 -6.74 6.54
C SER A 140 35.05 -6.78 6.89
N THR A 141 34.69 -6.58 8.16
CA THR A 141 33.28 -6.53 8.59
C THR A 141 32.58 -5.33 7.96
N VAL A 142 33.21 -4.16 7.98
CA VAL A 142 32.65 -2.96 7.34
C VAL A 142 32.60 -3.10 5.82
N CYS A 143 33.56 -3.79 5.21
CA CYS A 143 33.52 -4.12 3.78
C CYS A 143 32.35 -5.06 3.40
N ASN A 144 31.75 -5.79 4.35
CA ASN A 144 30.54 -6.58 4.08
C ASN A 144 29.26 -5.72 4.13
N MET A 145 29.35 -4.46 4.53
CA MET A 145 28.24 -3.51 4.56
C MET A 145 28.16 -2.65 3.28
N LEU A 146 28.97 -2.95 2.27
CA LEU A 146 29.05 -2.12 1.06
C LEU A 146 27.79 -2.23 0.16
N ASP A 147 26.91 -3.17 0.44
CA ASP A 147 25.61 -3.30 -0.23
C ASP A 147 24.54 -2.34 0.32
N PHE A 148 24.81 -1.67 1.45
CA PHE A 148 23.92 -0.64 2.02
C PHE A 148 24.12 0.69 1.29
N VAL A 149 23.52 0.78 0.12
CA VAL A 149 23.53 1.95 -0.76
C VAL A 149 22.21 2.72 -0.70
N LYS A 150 22.26 3.99 -1.09
CA LYS A 150 21.09 4.86 -1.22
C LYS A 150 20.06 4.24 -2.16
N GLY A 151 18.79 4.21 -1.73
CA GLY A 151 17.69 3.77 -2.57
C GLY A 151 17.40 4.76 -3.70
N ASP A 152 16.94 4.24 -4.84
CA ASP A 152 16.40 5.06 -5.93
C ASP A 152 14.99 5.54 -5.57
N LYS A 153 14.86 6.85 -5.38
CA LYS A 153 13.63 7.51 -4.93
C LYS A 153 12.70 7.93 -6.06
N THR A 154 13.08 7.70 -7.32
CA THR A 154 12.40 8.25 -8.50
C THR A 154 10.91 7.88 -8.54
N GLU A 155 10.58 6.61 -8.34
CA GLU A 155 9.19 6.15 -8.40
C GLU A 155 8.36 6.59 -7.19
N LEU A 156 8.94 6.55 -5.99
CA LEU A 156 8.27 7.02 -4.77
C LEU A 156 7.97 8.52 -4.86
N GLN A 157 8.93 9.32 -5.35
CA GLN A 157 8.76 10.76 -5.52
C GLN A 157 7.63 11.08 -6.49
N ALA A 158 7.62 10.41 -7.65
CA ALA A 158 6.58 10.61 -8.66
C ALA A 158 5.18 10.28 -8.09
N TYR A 159 5.06 9.19 -7.34
CA TYR A 159 3.79 8.80 -6.74
C TYR A 159 3.37 9.73 -5.60
N TYR A 160 4.30 10.13 -4.73
CA TYR A 160 4.06 11.12 -3.69
C TYR A 160 3.54 12.44 -4.28
N ASP A 161 4.17 12.94 -5.35
CA ASP A 161 3.76 14.16 -6.03
C ASP A 161 2.38 14.06 -6.68
N GLU A 162 1.97 12.86 -7.12
CA GLU A 162 0.62 12.62 -7.66
C GLU A 162 -0.46 12.72 -6.58
N VAL A 163 -0.19 12.20 -5.38
CA VAL A 163 -1.24 11.96 -4.37
C VAL A 163 -1.22 12.95 -3.18
N LYS A 164 -0.15 13.72 -2.99
CA LYS A 164 -0.01 14.63 -1.83
C LYS A 164 -1.06 15.73 -1.76
N ASP A 165 -1.58 16.15 -2.92
CA ASP A 165 -2.54 17.26 -3.06
C ASP A 165 -3.97 16.73 -3.29
N LEU A 166 -4.22 15.45 -2.99
CA LEU A 166 -5.55 14.86 -3.09
C LEU A 166 -6.54 15.60 -2.18
N ASP A 167 -7.70 15.98 -2.72
CA ASP A 167 -8.75 16.62 -1.93
C ASP A 167 -9.41 15.61 -0.99
N LEU A 168 -8.88 15.54 0.23
CA LEU A 168 -9.33 14.59 1.24
C LEU A 168 -10.74 14.89 1.77
N ASP A 169 -11.32 16.05 1.47
CA ASP A 169 -12.70 16.35 1.86
C ASP A 169 -13.71 15.52 1.05
N LEU A 170 -13.30 15.01 -0.12
CA LEU A 170 -14.08 14.07 -0.93
C LEU A 170 -14.09 12.63 -0.38
N TYR A 171 -13.35 12.35 0.68
CA TYR A 171 -13.22 11.02 1.26
C TYR A 171 -13.79 10.96 2.67
N VAL A 172 -14.32 9.80 3.04
CA VAL A 172 -14.96 9.54 4.34
C VAL A 172 -13.91 9.67 5.44
N ASP A 173 -14.25 10.40 6.52
CA ASP A 173 -13.40 10.51 7.70
C ASP A 173 -13.38 9.18 8.45
N GLY A 174 -12.19 8.72 8.83
CA GLY A 174 -12.04 7.42 9.47
C GLY A 174 -10.62 6.88 9.36
N LYS A 175 -10.49 5.60 9.72
CA LYS A 175 -9.20 4.92 9.81
C LYS A 175 -8.47 4.93 8.46
N GLU A 176 -9.17 4.70 7.36
CA GLU A 176 -8.61 4.61 6.02
C GLU A 176 -7.97 5.94 5.58
N LYS A 177 -8.64 7.07 5.86
CA LYS A 177 -8.10 8.41 5.61
C LYS A 177 -6.91 8.75 6.51
N ASP A 178 -6.98 8.39 7.79
CA ASP A 178 -5.87 8.57 8.72
C ASP A 178 -4.64 7.74 8.33
N ASP A 179 -4.85 6.49 7.90
CA ASP A 179 -3.80 5.59 7.41
C ASP A 179 -3.13 6.17 6.15
N PHE A 180 -3.90 6.75 5.22
CA PHE A 180 -3.37 7.44 4.05
C PHE A 180 -2.48 8.63 4.42
N ILE A 181 -2.92 9.48 5.36
CA ILE A 181 -2.12 10.61 5.85
C ILE A 181 -0.82 10.12 6.49
N ALA A 182 -0.88 9.06 7.30
CA ALA A 182 0.30 8.47 7.93
C ALA A 182 1.27 7.86 6.90
N ALA A 183 0.75 7.16 5.89
CA ALA A 183 1.56 6.62 4.80
C ALA A 183 2.20 7.73 3.96
N LEU A 184 1.48 8.83 3.71
CA LEU A 184 2.00 10.00 3.00
C LEU A 184 3.15 10.66 3.76
N GLN A 185 3.03 10.78 5.09
CA GLN A 185 4.11 11.27 5.94
C GLN A 185 5.31 10.32 5.93
N ASN A 186 5.10 9.01 6.01
CA ASN A 186 6.19 8.04 5.96
C ASN A 186 6.95 8.09 4.61
N ALA A 187 6.22 8.20 3.50
CA ALA A 187 6.80 8.40 2.18
C ALA A 187 7.65 9.67 2.13
N PHE A 188 7.16 10.79 2.67
CA PHE A 188 7.92 12.04 2.77
C PHE A 188 9.21 11.86 3.59
N ASP A 189 9.14 11.21 4.76
CA ASP A 189 10.30 10.98 5.62
C ASP A 189 11.38 10.13 4.91
N VAL A 190 10.96 9.10 4.16
CA VAL A 190 11.86 8.28 3.34
C VAL A 190 12.45 9.09 2.18
N LEU A 191 11.68 9.97 1.55
CA LEU A 191 12.15 10.84 0.47
C LEU A 191 13.20 11.86 0.94
N GLU A 192 13.08 12.38 2.17
CA GLU A 192 14.05 13.31 2.76
C GLU A 192 15.28 12.61 3.36
N SER A 193 15.17 11.33 3.73
CA SER A 193 16.24 10.58 4.41
C SER A 193 17.40 10.19 3.49
N GLU A 194 18.61 10.66 3.75
CA GLU A 194 19.81 10.19 3.03
C GLU A 194 20.26 8.76 3.44
N GLU A 195 19.69 8.22 4.52
CA GLU A 195 20.00 6.89 5.06
C GLU A 195 19.13 5.78 4.48
N SER A 196 18.08 6.15 3.72
CA SER A 196 17.13 5.18 3.19
C SER A 196 17.74 4.31 2.10
N ILE A 197 17.62 3.00 2.28
CA ILE A 197 18.03 1.99 1.29
C ILE A 197 16.85 1.64 0.37
N GLN A 198 17.11 0.91 -0.72
CA GLN A 198 16.06 0.56 -1.69
C GLN A 198 14.84 -0.10 -1.04
N LYS A 199 15.06 -0.98 -0.05
CA LYS A 199 13.97 -1.64 0.66
C LYS A 199 13.04 -0.64 1.35
N ASP A 200 13.58 0.39 1.98
CA ASP A 200 12.77 1.40 2.67
C ASP A 200 11.91 2.19 1.68
N VAL A 201 12.48 2.50 0.50
CA VAL A 201 11.77 3.19 -0.59
C VAL A 201 10.63 2.32 -1.13
N ASP A 202 10.90 1.04 -1.40
CA ASP A 202 9.91 0.09 -1.94
C ASP A 202 8.78 -0.15 -0.93
N ASP A 203 9.12 -0.32 0.36
CA ASP A 203 8.15 -0.49 1.43
C ASP A 203 7.26 0.75 1.58
N ALA A 204 7.84 1.96 1.59
CA ALA A 204 7.11 3.21 1.72
C ALA A 204 6.17 3.46 0.53
N LYS A 205 6.62 3.15 -0.70
CA LYS A 205 5.80 3.25 -1.90
C LYS A 205 4.61 2.29 -1.83
N THR A 206 4.88 1.02 -1.51
CA THR A 206 3.85 -0.02 -1.39
C THR A 206 2.81 0.35 -0.32
N ALA A 207 3.25 0.89 0.82
CA ALA A 207 2.36 1.34 1.88
C ALA A 207 1.47 2.52 1.44
N LEU A 208 2.04 3.51 0.73
CA LEU A 208 1.29 4.65 0.22
C LEU A 208 0.29 4.23 -0.87
N GLU A 209 0.68 3.31 -1.76
CA GLU A 209 -0.22 2.73 -2.78
C GLU A 209 -1.41 2.03 -2.12
N ALA A 210 -1.14 1.11 -1.18
CA ALA A 210 -2.18 0.38 -0.47
C ALA A 210 -3.12 1.31 0.32
N ALA A 211 -2.58 2.37 0.94
CA ALA A 211 -3.39 3.31 1.71
C ALA A 211 -4.26 4.20 0.82
N ARG A 212 -3.78 4.59 -0.37
CA ARG A 212 -4.59 5.31 -1.37
C ARG A 212 -5.75 4.42 -1.84
N ASP A 213 -5.47 3.17 -2.19
CA ASP A 213 -6.47 2.23 -2.70
C ASP A 213 -7.54 1.89 -1.64
N ALA A 214 -7.22 2.05 -0.35
CA ALA A 214 -8.14 1.85 0.75
C ALA A 214 -9.05 3.06 1.03
N LEU A 215 -8.80 4.22 0.42
CA LEU A 215 -9.63 5.40 0.63
C LEU A 215 -11.07 5.16 0.15
N ILE A 216 -12.03 5.64 0.95
CA ILE A 216 -13.46 5.51 0.66
C ILE A 216 -13.98 6.89 0.25
N GLU A 217 -14.37 7.05 -1.01
CA GLU A 217 -14.99 8.28 -1.49
C GLU A 217 -16.34 8.51 -0.79
N LYS A 218 -16.62 9.75 -0.39
CA LYS A 218 -17.94 10.15 0.07
C LYS A 218 -18.91 9.99 -1.08
N GLN A 219 -20.05 9.36 -0.81
CA GLN A 219 -21.18 9.43 -1.74
C GLN A 219 -21.58 10.90 -1.87
N GLN A 220 -21.72 11.39 -3.10
CA GLN A 220 -22.33 12.70 -3.33
C GLN A 220 -23.74 12.67 -2.75
N GLU A 221 -24.03 13.61 -1.85
CA GLU A 221 -25.39 13.77 -1.35
C GLU A 221 -26.32 14.08 -2.54
N VAL A 222 -27.31 13.22 -2.74
CA VAL A 222 -28.32 13.39 -3.77
C VAL A 222 -29.31 14.44 -3.28
N ASP A 223 -29.52 15.50 -4.07
CA ASP A 223 -30.46 16.54 -3.72
C ASP A 223 -31.89 16.04 -3.90
N LYS A 224 -32.59 15.83 -2.78
CA LYS A 224 -33.97 15.38 -2.71
C LYS A 224 -34.98 16.49 -2.40
N SER A 225 -34.54 17.76 -2.36
CA SER A 225 -35.38 18.89 -1.96
C SER A 225 -36.62 19.05 -2.85
N ALA A 226 -36.45 18.97 -4.17
CA ALA A 226 -37.55 19.08 -5.13
C ALA A 226 -38.55 17.92 -5.03
N LEU A 227 -38.07 16.69 -4.78
CA LEU A 227 -38.92 15.52 -4.57
C LEU A 227 -39.72 15.66 -3.27
N GLN A 228 -39.08 16.13 -2.19
CA GLN A 228 -39.74 16.38 -0.92
C GLN A 228 -40.88 17.40 -1.04
N GLU A 229 -40.65 18.49 -1.77
CA GLU A 229 -41.67 19.50 -2.04
C GLU A 229 -42.82 18.92 -2.85
N ALA A 230 -42.53 18.17 -3.92
CA ALA A 230 -43.55 17.51 -4.74
C ALA A 230 -44.41 16.50 -3.96
N ILE A 231 -43.80 15.69 -3.08
CA ILE A 231 -44.53 14.77 -2.19
C ILE A 231 -45.46 15.55 -1.27
N ARG A 232 -44.97 16.63 -0.65
CA ARG A 232 -45.78 17.46 0.25
C ARG A 232 -46.98 18.08 -0.48
N ASP A 233 -46.77 18.59 -1.69
CA ASP A 233 -47.85 19.18 -2.49
C ASP A 233 -48.87 18.13 -2.93
N ALA A 234 -48.41 16.93 -3.28
CA ALA A 234 -49.27 15.80 -3.62
C ALA A 234 -50.09 15.30 -2.41
N GLU A 235 -49.49 15.22 -1.22
CA GLU A 235 -50.22 14.84 0.01
C GLU A 235 -51.31 15.83 0.41
N ALA A 236 -51.24 17.08 -0.05
CA ALA A 236 -52.24 18.11 0.20
C ALA A 236 -53.46 18.02 -0.74
N VAL A 237 -53.43 17.16 -1.77
CA VAL A 237 -54.53 16.99 -2.72
C VAL A 237 -55.67 16.19 -2.08
N ASP A 238 -56.87 16.78 -2.01
CA ASP A 238 -58.09 16.04 -1.67
C ASP A 238 -58.66 15.35 -2.92
N LEU A 239 -58.45 14.04 -3.03
CA LEU A 239 -58.94 13.24 -4.15
C LEU A 239 -60.48 13.25 -4.25
N ASN A 240 -61.22 13.64 -3.21
CA ASN A 240 -62.67 13.77 -3.31
C ASN A 240 -63.11 14.89 -4.26
N ASP A 241 -62.25 15.86 -4.55
CA ASP A 241 -62.53 16.94 -5.50
C ASP A 241 -62.36 16.51 -6.96
N TYR A 242 -61.86 15.29 -7.21
CA TYR A 242 -61.53 14.77 -8.53
C TYR A 242 -62.40 13.55 -8.90
N ILE A 243 -62.60 13.31 -10.20
CA ILE A 243 -63.23 12.06 -10.67
C ILE A 243 -62.25 10.89 -10.54
N SER A 244 -62.74 9.65 -10.63
CA SER A 244 -61.89 8.46 -10.44
C SER A 244 -60.80 8.28 -11.49
N THR A 245 -60.96 8.86 -12.68
CA THR A 245 -59.93 8.83 -13.73
C THR A 245 -58.67 9.55 -13.28
N GLY A 246 -57.54 8.83 -13.24
CA GLY A 246 -56.23 9.37 -12.88
C GLY A 246 -55.86 9.24 -11.39
N GLN A 247 -56.81 8.94 -10.49
CA GLN A 247 -56.55 8.86 -9.05
C GLN A 247 -55.60 7.70 -8.68
N ASP A 248 -55.77 6.55 -9.32
CA ASP A 248 -54.89 5.38 -9.08
C ASP A 248 -53.46 5.69 -9.51
N ALA A 249 -53.28 6.25 -10.71
CA ALA A 249 -51.98 6.64 -11.24
C ALA A 249 -51.28 7.71 -10.37
N PHE A 250 -52.04 8.66 -9.84
CA PHE A 250 -51.52 9.64 -8.88
C PHE A 250 -51.10 9.01 -7.56
N THR A 251 -51.89 8.08 -7.03
CA THR A 251 -51.59 7.38 -5.77
C THR A 251 -50.35 6.51 -5.91
N ASP A 252 -50.21 5.79 -7.03
CA ASP A 252 -49.04 4.98 -7.35
C ASP A 252 -47.79 5.85 -7.49
N ALA A 253 -47.87 6.96 -8.24
CA ALA A 253 -46.75 7.89 -8.39
C ALA A 253 -46.32 8.53 -7.05
N LEU A 254 -47.27 8.81 -6.15
CA LEU A 254 -46.96 9.30 -4.80
C LEU A 254 -46.27 8.24 -3.94
N ALA A 255 -46.68 6.98 -4.05
CA ALA A 255 -46.04 5.87 -3.34
C ALA A 255 -44.59 5.66 -3.84
N ASP A 256 -44.39 5.62 -5.15
CA ASP A 256 -43.06 5.47 -5.77
C ASP A 256 -42.14 6.64 -5.39
N ALA A 257 -42.65 7.88 -5.41
CA ALA A 257 -41.92 9.06 -4.99
C ALA A 257 -41.42 8.96 -3.54
N LYS A 258 -42.26 8.45 -2.63
CA LYS A 258 -41.90 8.24 -1.21
C LYS A 258 -40.82 7.16 -1.06
N GLU A 259 -40.93 6.06 -1.80
CA GLU A 259 -39.92 4.99 -1.77
C GLU A 259 -38.54 5.50 -2.23
N ILE A 260 -38.49 6.26 -3.32
CA ILE A 260 -37.25 6.89 -3.81
C ILE A 260 -36.72 7.94 -2.82
N PHE A 261 -37.61 8.70 -2.17
CA PHE A 261 -37.22 9.67 -1.17
C PHE A 261 -36.53 9.01 0.05
N GLU A 262 -37.02 7.85 0.49
CA GLU A 262 -36.46 7.11 1.63
C GLU A 262 -35.21 6.28 1.28
N ASN A 263 -34.99 5.95 0.00
CA ASN A 263 -33.85 5.14 -0.42
C ASN A 263 -32.51 5.89 -0.31
N PRO A 264 -31.57 5.51 0.58
CA PRO A 264 -30.28 6.18 0.73
C PRO A 264 -29.38 6.03 -0.51
N ASP A 265 -29.60 5.00 -1.33
CA ASP A 265 -28.82 4.72 -2.54
C ASP A 265 -29.46 5.27 -3.82
N ALA A 266 -30.53 6.07 -3.70
CA ALA A 266 -31.20 6.68 -4.85
C ALA A 266 -30.24 7.60 -5.61
N THR A 267 -30.11 7.40 -6.91
CA THR A 267 -29.36 8.30 -7.79
C THR A 267 -30.12 9.61 -8.04
N GLN A 268 -29.41 10.68 -8.39
CA GLN A 268 -30.05 11.95 -8.76
C GLN A 268 -31.03 11.78 -9.93
N GLN A 269 -30.73 10.89 -10.89
CA GLN A 269 -31.65 10.60 -11.98
C GLN A 269 -32.97 9.99 -11.46
N GLN A 270 -32.91 9.00 -10.56
CA GLN A 270 -34.11 8.40 -9.98
C GLN A 270 -34.94 9.43 -9.20
N VAL A 271 -34.29 10.33 -8.46
CA VAL A 271 -34.97 11.41 -7.72
C VAL A 271 -35.66 12.39 -8.67
N ASN A 272 -34.98 12.77 -9.75
CA ASN A 272 -35.55 13.66 -10.77
C ASN A 272 -36.75 13.00 -11.48
N ASP A 273 -36.60 11.74 -11.91
CA ASP A 273 -37.64 10.98 -12.61
C ASP A 273 -38.89 10.81 -11.73
N ALA A 274 -38.71 10.47 -10.45
CA ALA A 274 -39.82 10.35 -9.49
C ALA A 274 -40.53 11.70 -9.26
N THR A 275 -39.77 12.80 -9.22
CA THR A 275 -40.33 14.16 -9.08
C THR A 275 -41.18 14.53 -10.29
N GLU A 276 -40.70 14.26 -11.51
CA GLU A 276 -41.42 14.54 -12.74
C GLU A 276 -42.67 13.66 -12.88
N ALA A 277 -42.56 12.36 -12.57
CA ALA A 277 -43.68 11.42 -12.62
C ALA A 277 -44.81 11.82 -11.65
N LEU A 278 -44.48 12.20 -10.43
CA LEU A 278 -45.47 12.66 -9.45
C LEU A 278 -46.18 13.94 -9.91
N LYS A 279 -45.43 14.93 -10.41
CA LYS A 279 -46.00 16.18 -10.93
C LYS A 279 -46.89 15.94 -12.15
N ALA A 280 -46.49 15.04 -13.04
CA ALA A 280 -47.30 14.67 -14.21
C ALA A 280 -48.62 14.01 -13.78
N ALA A 281 -48.56 13.02 -12.89
CA ALA A 281 -49.75 12.34 -12.40
C ALA A 281 -50.70 13.27 -11.63
N GLN A 282 -50.16 14.25 -10.89
CA GLN A 282 -50.94 15.29 -10.25
C GLN A 282 -51.66 16.19 -11.26
N SER A 283 -50.98 16.55 -12.36
CA SER A 283 -51.56 17.38 -13.42
C SER A 283 -52.61 16.68 -14.27
N ASP A 284 -52.58 15.35 -14.32
CA ASP A 284 -53.54 14.52 -15.05
C ASP A 284 -54.85 14.29 -14.28
N LEU A 285 -54.93 14.71 -13.01
CA LEU A 285 -56.16 14.62 -12.22
C LEU A 285 -57.26 15.54 -12.80
N ILE A 286 -58.46 14.99 -12.98
CA ILE A 286 -59.60 15.72 -13.55
C ILE A 286 -60.55 16.15 -12.43
N GLN A 287 -60.62 17.45 -12.18
CA GLN A 287 -61.48 18.02 -11.13
C GLN A 287 -62.97 17.77 -11.46
N LYS A 288 -63.78 17.48 -10.45
CA LYS A 288 -65.23 17.36 -10.59
C LYS A 288 -65.80 18.70 -11.05
N ALA A 289 -66.80 18.65 -11.93
CA ALA A 289 -67.53 19.85 -12.35
C ALA A 289 -68.29 20.45 -11.17
N ASP A 290 -68.26 21.77 -11.03
CA ASP A 290 -69.13 22.50 -10.11
C ASP A 290 -70.59 22.37 -10.59
N LYS A 291 -71.44 21.78 -9.75
CA LYS A 291 -72.86 21.56 -10.04
C LYS A 291 -73.77 22.56 -9.33
N THR A 292 -73.23 23.57 -8.64
CA THR A 292 -74.03 24.51 -7.82
C THR A 292 -75.18 25.15 -8.60
N ASP A 293 -74.90 25.74 -9.77
CA ASP A 293 -75.93 26.38 -10.62
C ASP A 293 -76.97 25.37 -11.14
N LEU A 294 -76.54 24.13 -11.43
CA LEU A 294 -77.43 23.05 -11.88
C LEU A 294 -78.37 22.62 -10.74
N GLU A 295 -77.84 22.46 -9.53
CA GLU A 295 -78.61 22.12 -8.34
C GLU A 295 -79.63 23.22 -7.99
N GLU A 296 -79.24 24.50 -8.08
CA GLU A 296 -80.17 25.62 -7.90
C GLU A 296 -81.28 25.64 -8.96
N ALA A 297 -80.93 25.39 -10.23
CA ALA A 297 -81.91 25.31 -11.32
C ALA A 297 -82.91 24.17 -11.12
N ILE A 298 -82.44 22.99 -10.66
CA ILE A 298 -83.29 21.83 -10.32
C ILE A 298 -84.23 22.20 -9.17
N GLN A 299 -83.73 22.78 -8.08
CA GLN A 299 -84.55 23.18 -6.93
C GLN A 299 -85.62 24.22 -7.31
N ASN A 300 -85.31 25.13 -8.24
CA ASN A 300 -86.28 26.11 -8.73
C ASN A 300 -87.32 25.46 -9.64
N ALA A 301 -86.91 24.52 -10.51
CA ALA A 301 -87.81 23.75 -11.36
C ALA A 301 -88.77 22.88 -10.54
N GLU A 302 -88.32 22.27 -9.45
CA GLU A 302 -89.17 21.46 -8.54
C GLU A 302 -90.30 22.27 -7.88
N LYS A 303 -90.18 23.59 -7.81
CA LYS A 303 -91.19 24.50 -7.22
C LYS A 303 -92.24 24.97 -8.23
N ILE A 304 -92.08 24.65 -9.52
CA ILE A 304 -93.01 25.07 -10.57
C ILE A 304 -94.31 24.27 -10.43
N ASP A 305 -95.43 24.97 -10.28
CA ASP A 305 -96.75 24.36 -10.36
C ASP A 305 -97.05 23.95 -11.82
N THR A 306 -97.45 22.69 -11.99
CA THR A 306 -97.68 22.08 -13.31
C THR A 306 -99.15 21.80 -13.58
N ASP A 307 -100.08 22.30 -12.76
CA ASP A 307 -101.52 22.05 -12.91
C ASP A 307 -102.11 22.71 -14.17
N ASP A 308 -101.54 23.84 -14.61
CA ASP A 308 -101.93 24.52 -15.84
C ASP A 308 -101.22 23.96 -17.10
N PHE A 309 -100.33 22.98 -16.94
CA PHE A 309 -99.59 22.41 -18.07
C PHE A 309 -100.48 21.43 -18.84
N THR A 310 -100.27 21.34 -20.15
CA THR A 310 -100.89 20.26 -20.93
C THR A 310 -100.31 18.91 -20.49
N SER A 311 -101.08 17.83 -20.62
CA SER A 311 -100.63 16.48 -20.24
C SER A 311 -99.29 16.11 -20.90
N THR A 312 -99.10 16.47 -22.17
CA THR A 312 -97.83 16.26 -22.88
C THR A 312 -96.69 17.12 -22.33
N GLY A 313 -96.92 18.43 -22.12
CA GLY A 313 -95.87 19.34 -21.63
C GLY A 313 -95.46 19.06 -20.18
N LYS A 314 -96.40 18.62 -19.34
CA LYS A 314 -96.13 18.18 -17.96
C LYS A 314 -95.19 16.97 -17.93
N GLN A 315 -95.46 15.97 -18.78
CA GLN A 315 -94.61 14.79 -18.87
C GLN A 315 -93.20 15.15 -19.35
N GLU A 316 -93.07 15.93 -20.43
CA GLU A 316 -91.77 16.37 -20.93
C GLU A 316 -90.97 17.17 -19.88
N PHE A 317 -91.63 18.04 -19.11
CA PHE A 317 -90.99 18.78 -18.02
C PHE A 317 -90.45 17.87 -16.92
N ILE A 318 -91.26 16.89 -16.47
CA ILE A 318 -90.85 15.91 -15.47
C ILE A 318 -89.66 15.08 -15.98
N ASP A 319 -89.74 14.58 -17.22
CA ASP A 319 -88.68 13.76 -17.82
C ASP A 319 -87.35 14.54 -17.89
N LYS A 320 -87.41 15.84 -18.23
CA LYS A 320 -86.22 16.70 -18.25
C LYS A 320 -85.68 17.03 -16.86
N LEU A 321 -86.56 17.21 -15.87
CA LEU A 321 -86.17 17.45 -14.48
C LEU A 321 -85.54 16.20 -13.85
N GLU A 322 -86.06 15.01 -14.13
CA GLU A 322 -85.44 13.76 -13.72
C GLU A 322 -84.09 13.55 -14.40
N ALA A 323 -84.00 13.76 -15.72
CA ALA A 323 -82.74 13.66 -16.45
C ALA A 323 -81.67 14.67 -15.97
N ALA A 324 -82.07 15.84 -15.46
CA ALA A 324 -81.14 16.82 -14.91
C ALA A 324 -80.56 16.42 -13.54
N LYS A 325 -81.24 15.52 -12.81
CA LYS A 325 -80.82 15.04 -11.48
C LYS A 325 -79.81 13.89 -11.53
N GLU A 326 -79.64 13.25 -12.69
CA GLU A 326 -78.63 12.21 -12.95
C GLU A 326 -77.24 12.82 -13.22
#